data_AF-A0A2R6L2N5-F1
#
_entry.id   AF-A0A2R6L2N5-F1
#
_cell.length_a   1.000
_cell.length_b   1.000
_cell.length_c   1.000
_cell.angle_alpha   90.00
_cell.angle_beta   90.00
_cell.angle_gamma   90.00
#
_symmetry.space_group_name_H-M   'P 1'
#
loop_
_entity.id
_entity.type
_entity.pdbx_description
1 polymer ?
#
loop_
_entity_poly.entity_id
_entity_poly.type
_entity_poly.pdbx_seq_one_letter_code
_entity_poly.pdbx_strand_id
1 'polypeptide(L)'
;MSRRYEPTRRQFLKAAVAAGGASALSACLDLGGDDPVPTGVEDPAELERRQHAWRDVLETDEQGNPKLPRHHAFLYLELDADGEPSAADRRGVESALSVLDRAYERSPAGLVHSIAYSRPYFERYGREPAGVDLPPPRRLSSFETPELDTQDALLQLTSDRAEVLTEAEAALFGDRETANGVEAVDVPATVDDRRTGFIGRGMPADRADQVDGIPADADLPDASKLFMGFNAGFAGNQASESY
;
A
#
# COMPACT_ATOMS: atom_id res chain seq x y z
N MET A 1 -25.31 -27.04 31.53
CA MET A 1 -23.93 -26.55 31.32
C MET A 1 -23.73 -26.26 29.84
N SER A 2 -23.97 -25.01 29.40
CA SER A 2 -23.65 -24.60 28.03
C SER A 2 -22.16 -24.39 27.90
N ARG A 3 -21.48 -25.27 27.15
CA ARG A 3 -20.14 -24.98 26.63
C ARG A 3 -20.27 -23.76 25.72
N ARG A 4 -19.69 -22.63 26.14
CA ARG A 4 -19.45 -21.52 25.22
C ARG A 4 -18.57 -22.08 24.10
N TYR A 5 -19.03 -21.94 22.87
CA TYR A 5 -18.23 -22.23 21.70
C TYR A 5 -17.12 -21.18 21.66
N GLU A 6 -15.92 -21.53 22.12
CA GLU A 6 -14.73 -20.73 21.86
C GLU A 6 -14.41 -20.87 20.38
N PRO A 7 -14.45 -19.78 19.59
CA PRO A 7 -14.12 -19.85 18.19
C PRO A 7 -12.68 -20.31 18.03
N THR A 8 -12.46 -21.23 17.12
CA THR A 8 -11.10 -21.71 16.81
C THR A 8 -10.26 -20.58 16.24
N ARG A 9 -8.92 -20.62 16.41
CA ARG A 9 -7.98 -19.65 15.82
C ARG A 9 -8.27 -19.38 14.34
N ARG A 10 -8.67 -20.40 13.59
CA ARG A 10 -9.08 -20.31 12.18
C ARG A 10 -10.36 -19.48 11.96
N GLN A 11 -11.34 -19.56 12.86
CA GLN A 11 -12.57 -18.77 12.79
C GLN A 11 -12.35 -17.32 13.21
N PHE A 12 -11.47 -17.09 14.19
CA PHE A 12 -11.02 -15.75 14.55
C PHE A 12 -10.28 -15.08 13.38
N LEU A 13 -9.34 -15.81 12.74
CA LEU A 13 -8.63 -15.32 11.56
C LEU A 13 -9.57 -15.08 10.37
N LYS A 14 -10.58 -15.92 10.14
CA LYS A 14 -11.59 -15.69 9.09
C LYS A 14 -12.48 -14.47 9.37
N ALA A 15 -12.88 -14.25 10.61
CA ALA A 15 -13.66 -13.07 10.99
C ALA A 15 -12.85 -11.78 10.87
N ALA A 16 -11.55 -11.83 11.16
CA ALA A 16 -10.64 -10.70 11.01
C ALA A 16 -10.26 -10.44 9.53
N VAL A 17 -10.24 -11.48 8.66
CA VAL A 17 -10.13 -11.33 7.19
C VAL A 17 -11.37 -10.68 6.59
N ALA A 18 -12.57 -11.08 7.02
CA ALA A 18 -13.83 -10.48 6.56
C ALA A 18 -14.03 -9.01 7.00
N ALA A 19 -13.20 -8.52 7.94
CA ALA A 19 -13.18 -7.14 8.42
C ALA A 19 -11.99 -6.32 7.84
N GLY A 20 -11.19 -6.89 6.92
CA GLY A 20 -10.02 -6.19 6.36
C GLY A 20 -8.90 -5.89 7.37
N GLY A 21 -8.95 -6.48 8.57
CA GLY A 21 -7.95 -6.28 9.62
C GLY A 21 -6.68 -7.11 9.41
N ALA A 22 -5.63 -6.81 10.18
CA ALA A 22 -4.25 -7.33 10.12
C ALA A 22 -4.03 -8.82 9.73
N SER A 23 -5.02 -9.69 9.91
CA SER A 23 -5.04 -11.07 9.43
C SER A 23 -5.03 -11.26 7.90
N ALA A 24 -5.52 -10.31 7.10
CA ALA A 24 -5.32 -10.34 5.65
C ALA A 24 -3.83 -10.30 5.29
N LEU A 25 -3.04 -9.61 6.12
CA LEU A 25 -1.59 -9.58 5.96
C LEU A 25 -0.90 -10.84 6.52
N SER A 26 -1.53 -11.54 7.46
CA SER A 26 -1.06 -12.87 7.90
C SER A 26 -1.13 -13.95 6.81
N ALA A 27 -2.00 -13.80 5.81
CA ALA A 27 -2.02 -14.62 4.60
C ALA A 27 -0.89 -14.25 3.62
N CYS A 28 -0.36 -13.04 3.73
CA CYS A 28 0.81 -12.58 2.99
C CYS A 28 2.14 -12.83 3.72
N LEU A 29 2.13 -13.26 4.99
CA LEU A 29 3.33 -13.65 5.74
C LEU A 29 3.95 -14.92 5.11
N ASP A 30 4.61 -14.75 3.97
CA ASP A 30 5.75 -15.57 3.63
C ASP A 30 6.78 -15.36 4.75
N LEU A 31 7.26 -16.47 5.32
CA LEU A 31 8.28 -16.45 6.35
C LEU A 31 9.49 -15.68 5.80
N GLY A 32 9.67 -14.44 6.26
CA GLY A 32 10.76 -13.58 5.85
C GLY A 32 12.09 -14.30 5.86
N GLY A 33 12.93 -14.04 4.87
CA GLY A 33 14.28 -14.56 4.83
C GLY A 33 15.05 -14.19 6.11
N ASP A 34 16.02 -15.04 6.48
CA ASP A 34 16.89 -14.82 7.65
C ASP A 34 17.70 -13.50 7.56
N ASP A 35 17.72 -12.86 6.38
CA ASP A 35 18.41 -11.61 6.14
C ASP A 35 17.67 -10.41 6.76
N PRO A 36 18.40 -9.48 7.41
CA PRO A 36 17.81 -8.28 7.98
C PRO A 36 17.18 -7.39 6.90
N VAL A 37 16.10 -6.69 7.25
CA VAL A 37 15.47 -5.69 6.35
C VAL A 37 16.46 -4.53 6.17
N PRO A 38 16.79 -4.14 4.92
CA PRO A 38 17.76 -3.08 4.68
C PRO A 38 17.25 -1.73 5.21
N THR A 39 18.14 -0.99 5.88
CA THR A 39 17.84 0.30 6.52
C THR A 39 17.88 1.46 5.52
N GLY A 40 17.09 2.50 5.78
CA GLY A 40 16.98 3.69 4.96
C GLY A 40 18.14 4.66 5.09
N VAL A 41 17.96 5.85 4.50
CA VAL A 41 18.94 6.95 4.55
C VAL A 41 18.83 7.71 5.87
N GLU A 42 19.90 8.32 6.37
CA GLU A 42 19.82 9.16 7.57
C GLU A 42 19.07 10.48 7.31
N ASP A 43 19.31 11.09 6.15
CA ASP A 43 18.65 12.32 5.69
C ASP A 43 17.76 12.04 4.46
N PRO A 44 16.42 12.03 4.60
CA PRO A 44 15.50 11.87 3.49
C PRO A 44 15.66 12.91 2.36
N ALA A 45 16.29 14.06 2.63
CA ALA A 45 16.55 15.06 1.59
C ALA A 45 17.58 14.60 0.54
N GLU A 46 18.34 13.54 0.81
CA GLU A 46 19.25 12.88 -0.15
C GLU A 46 18.49 12.05 -1.19
N LEU A 47 17.24 11.67 -0.91
CA LEU A 47 16.42 10.94 -1.86
C LEU A 47 16.06 11.81 -3.06
N GLU A 48 16.02 11.19 -4.23
CA GLU A 48 15.67 11.89 -5.45
C GLU A 48 14.23 12.42 -5.41
N ARG A 49 14.10 13.72 -5.68
CA ARG A 49 12.80 14.41 -5.77
C ARG A 49 12.18 14.28 -7.16
N ARG A 50 11.85 13.04 -7.52
CA ARG A 50 11.06 12.70 -8.72
C ARG A 50 9.96 11.71 -8.33
N GLN A 51 8.78 11.83 -8.94
CA GLN A 51 7.60 11.01 -8.64
C GLN A 51 7.86 9.52 -8.88
N HIS A 52 8.65 9.19 -9.91
CA HIS A 52 8.92 7.82 -10.32
C HIS A 52 10.39 7.40 -10.12
N ALA A 53 11.17 8.14 -9.30
CA ALA A 53 12.56 7.79 -8.98
C ALA A 53 12.72 6.37 -8.42
N TRP A 54 11.70 5.85 -7.74
CA TRP A 54 11.71 4.48 -7.22
C TRP A 54 11.76 3.41 -8.33
N ARG A 55 11.55 3.77 -9.61
CA ARG A 55 11.77 2.83 -10.72
C ARG A 55 13.24 2.48 -10.92
N ASP A 56 14.14 3.38 -10.53
CA ASP A 56 15.58 3.22 -10.74
C ASP A 56 16.20 2.20 -9.76
N VAL A 57 15.48 1.84 -8.70
CA VAL A 57 15.86 0.81 -7.72
C VAL A 57 15.19 -0.54 -7.99
N LEU A 58 14.38 -0.66 -9.05
CA LEU A 58 13.73 -1.92 -9.40
C LEU A 58 14.68 -2.80 -10.23
N GLU A 59 14.74 -4.08 -9.88
CA GLU A 59 15.31 -5.06 -10.77
C GLU A 59 14.52 -5.15 -12.08
N THR A 60 15.20 -5.56 -13.16
CA THR A 60 14.55 -5.84 -14.44
C THR A 60 14.47 -7.34 -14.71
N ASP A 61 13.48 -7.75 -15.49
CA ASP A 61 13.43 -9.09 -16.07
C ASP A 61 14.33 -9.19 -17.31
N GLU A 62 14.41 -10.40 -17.88
CA GLU A 62 15.22 -10.68 -19.08
C GLU A 62 14.82 -9.83 -20.30
N GLN A 63 13.63 -9.25 -20.30
CA GLN A 63 13.12 -8.37 -21.36
C GLN A 63 13.27 -6.87 -21.01
N GLY A 64 13.92 -6.55 -19.88
CA GLY A 64 14.14 -5.18 -19.44
C GLY A 64 12.92 -4.53 -18.78
N ASN A 65 11.87 -5.30 -18.45
CA ASN A 65 10.72 -4.75 -17.74
C ASN A 65 11.01 -4.67 -16.23
N PRO A 66 10.60 -3.59 -15.54
CA PRO A 66 10.72 -3.52 -14.09
C PRO A 66 9.92 -4.63 -13.42
N LYS A 67 10.53 -5.27 -12.42
CA LYS A 67 9.84 -6.16 -11.49
C LYS A 67 9.27 -5.31 -10.36
N LEU A 68 7.95 -5.21 -10.32
CA LEU A 68 7.26 -4.54 -9.22
C LEU A 68 7.45 -5.36 -7.92
N PRO A 69 7.50 -4.69 -6.74
CA PRO A 69 7.58 -5.41 -5.48
C PRO A 69 6.35 -6.30 -5.28
N ARG A 70 6.53 -7.43 -4.60
CA ARG A 70 5.52 -8.50 -4.57
C ARG A 70 4.25 -8.18 -3.82
N HIS A 71 4.33 -7.34 -2.79
CA HIS A 71 3.22 -7.04 -1.90
C HIS A 71 2.90 -5.56 -1.93
N HIS A 72 1.61 -5.26 -1.83
CA HIS A 72 1.08 -3.90 -1.80
C HIS A 72 0.01 -3.77 -0.72
N ALA A 73 0.06 -2.68 0.03
CA ALA A 73 -1.04 -2.17 0.84
C ALA A 73 -1.42 -0.77 0.35
N PHE A 74 -2.72 -0.53 0.25
CA PHE A 74 -3.34 0.72 -0.16
C PHE A 74 -4.23 1.18 0.98
N LEU A 75 -3.81 2.23 1.66
CA LEU A 75 -4.48 2.79 2.84
C LEU A 75 -5.19 4.06 2.42
N TYR A 76 -6.52 4.05 2.49
CA TYR A 76 -7.37 5.18 2.17
C TYR A 76 -7.57 5.98 3.45
N LEU A 77 -7.10 7.23 3.44
CA LEU A 77 -6.90 8.03 4.64
C LEU A 77 -7.86 9.20 4.72
N GLU A 78 -8.44 9.40 5.90
CA GLU A 78 -9.01 10.68 6.31
C GLU A 78 -7.98 11.41 7.18
N LEU A 79 -7.61 12.63 6.81
CA LEU A 79 -6.63 13.42 7.56
C LEU A 79 -7.30 14.16 8.72
N ASP A 80 -6.64 14.14 9.89
CA ASP A 80 -7.09 14.72 11.16
C ASP A 80 -7.02 16.26 11.17
N ALA A 81 -7.61 16.91 10.17
CA ALA A 81 -7.61 18.37 10.05
C ALA A 81 -8.98 18.88 9.61
N ASP A 82 -9.68 19.55 10.53
CA ASP A 82 -10.92 20.26 10.18
C ASP A 82 -10.59 21.55 9.40
N GLY A 83 -11.21 21.72 8.24
CA GLY A 83 -10.98 22.89 7.39
C GLY A 83 -9.60 22.90 6.72
N GLU A 84 -9.07 24.09 6.44
CA GLU A 84 -7.80 24.22 5.70
C GLU A 84 -6.61 23.65 6.52
N PRO A 85 -5.88 22.62 6.01
CA PRO A 85 -4.78 22.02 6.73
C PRO A 85 -3.65 23.03 7.01
N SER A 86 -3.25 23.09 8.27
CA SER A 86 -2.23 24.00 8.78
C SER A 86 -0.81 23.59 8.36
N ALA A 87 0.18 24.41 8.71
CA ALA A 87 1.58 24.02 8.56
C ALA A 87 2.00 22.91 9.55
N ALA A 88 1.30 22.78 10.68
CA ALA A 88 1.59 21.73 11.65
C ALA A 88 1.10 20.37 11.15
N ASP A 89 -0.10 20.32 10.57
CA ASP A 89 -0.71 19.08 10.06
C ASP A 89 0.15 18.48 8.94
N ARG A 90 0.60 19.34 8.00
CA ARG A 90 1.52 18.95 6.93
C ARG A 90 2.86 18.42 7.46
N ARG A 91 3.41 19.05 8.50
CA ARG A 91 4.64 18.56 9.15
C ARG A 91 4.43 17.23 9.87
N GLY A 92 3.23 16.97 10.39
CA GLY A 92 2.90 15.68 11.00
C GLY A 92 3.00 14.54 9.99
N VAL A 93 2.34 14.71 8.83
CA VAL A 93 2.43 13.73 7.71
C VAL A 93 3.87 13.58 7.22
N GLU A 94 4.57 14.69 6.99
CA GLU A 94 5.97 14.67 6.55
C GLU A 94 6.88 13.94 7.55
N SER A 95 6.70 14.16 8.85
CA SER A 95 7.50 13.53 9.90
C SER A 95 7.27 12.02 9.96
N ALA A 96 6.01 11.58 9.88
CA ALA A 96 5.64 10.17 9.87
C ALA A 96 6.21 9.44 8.65
N LEU A 97 6.07 10.01 7.44
CA LEU A 97 6.63 9.42 6.23
C LEU A 97 8.17 9.45 6.21
N SER A 98 8.79 10.49 6.77
CA SER A 98 10.25 10.57 6.93
C SER A 98 10.81 9.53 7.89
N VAL A 99 10.00 9.00 8.83
CA VAL A 99 10.42 7.82 9.62
C VAL A 99 10.58 6.61 8.70
N LEU A 100 9.64 6.38 7.77
CA LEU A 100 9.73 5.26 6.84
C LEU A 100 10.96 5.35 5.93
N ASP A 101 11.27 6.55 5.42
CA ASP A 101 12.47 6.80 4.59
C ASP A 101 13.79 6.53 5.32
N ARG A 102 13.80 6.67 6.65
CA ARG A 102 14.95 6.35 7.52
C ARG A 102 14.97 4.89 7.95
N ALA A 103 13.80 4.34 8.24
CA ALA A 103 13.63 2.97 8.69
C ALA A 103 13.99 1.96 7.60
N TYR A 104 13.57 2.20 6.37
CA TYR A 104 13.65 1.22 5.30
C TYR A 104 14.40 1.76 4.10
N GLU A 105 15.29 0.95 3.52
CA GLU A 105 15.86 1.26 2.23
C GLU A 105 14.73 1.41 1.21
N ARG A 106 14.78 2.48 0.40
CA ARG A 106 13.84 2.68 -0.70
C ARG A 106 14.14 1.70 -1.82
N SER A 107 13.72 0.45 -1.65
CA SER A 107 13.91 -0.67 -2.58
C SER A 107 12.81 -1.74 -2.37
N PRO A 108 12.64 -2.69 -3.29
CA PRO A 108 11.72 -3.82 -3.08
C PRO A 108 12.05 -4.64 -1.82
N ALA A 109 13.32 -4.78 -1.43
CA ALA A 109 13.71 -5.52 -0.24
C ALA A 109 13.41 -4.78 1.08
N GLY A 110 13.44 -3.44 1.04
CA GLY A 110 12.98 -2.56 2.11
C GLY A 110 11.53 -2.16 1.91
N LEU A 111 11.28 -0.86 1.76
CA LEU A 111 9.94 -0.30 1.57
C LEU A 111 9.97 0.82 0.53
N VAL A 112 9.07 0.76 -0.44
CA VAL A 112 8.72 1.92 -1.27
C VAL A 112 7.33 2.38 -0.86
N HIS A 113 7.17 3.69 -0.64
CA HIS A 113 5.88 4.29 -0.36
C HIS A 113 5.58 5.47 -1.27
N SER A 114 4.29 5.80 -1.39
CA SER A 114 3.80 6.93 -2.17
C SER A 114 2.49 7.41 -1.56
N ILE A 115 2.34 8.71 -1.39
CA ILE A 115 1.07 9.31 -0.97
C ILE A 115 0.48 10.13 -2.13
N ALA A 116 -0.81 9.92 -2.40
CA ALA A 116 -1.59 10.71 -3.34
C ALA A 116 -2.71 11.43 -2.60
N TYR A 117 -3.02 12.67 -2.99
CA TYR A 117 -4.10 13.46 -2.41
C TYR A 117 -5.26 13.57 -3.40
N SER A 118 -6.48 13.45 -2.89
CA SER A 118 -7.70 13.49 -3.69
C SER A 118 -8.33 14.89 -3.72
N ARG A 119 -9.42 15.03 -4.48
CA ARG A 119 -10.22 16.25 -4.57
C ARG A 119 -10.69 16.78 -3.19
N PRO A 120 -11.35 15.97 -2.32
CA PRO A 120 -11.74 16.38 -0.97
C PRO A 120 -10.67 17.11 -0.16
N TYR A 121 -9.41 16.65 -0.21
CA TYR A 121 -8.31 17.32 0.46
C TYR A 121 -8.11 18.76 -0.03
N PHE A 122 -8.14 18.97 -1.36
CA PHE A 122 -7.94 20.29 -1.95
C PHE A 122 -9.15 21.23 -1.80
N GLU A 123 -10.37 20.69 -1.69
CA GLU A 123 -11.57 21.50 -1.42
C GLU A 123 -11.47 22.26 -0.08
N ARG A 124 -10.69 21.75 0.89
CA ARG A 124 -10.40 22.42 2.17
C ARG A 124 -9.64 23.74 2.02
N TYR A 125 -8.87 23.91 0.94
CA TYR A 125 -8.14 25.15 0.64
C TYR A 125 -8.97 26.18 -0.12
N GLY A 126 -10.23 25.85 -0.47
CA GLY A 126 -11.12 26.71 -1.25
C GLY A 126 -10.67 26.95 -2.69
N ARG A 127 -9.60 26.27 -3.16
CA ARG A 127 -9.10 26.34 -4.54
C ARG A 127 -8.38 25.06 -4.93
N GLU A 128 -8.53 24.66 -6.19
CA GLU A 128 -7.82 23.52 -6.77
C GLU A 128 -6.32 23.84 -6.99
N PRO A 129 -5.46 22.82 -7.06
CA PRO A 129 -4.06 22.99 -7.44
C PRO A 129 -3.95 23.61 -8.82
N ALA A 130 -3.01 24.54 -8.98
CA ALA A 130 -2.82 25.23 -10.26
C ALA A 130 -2.43 24.22 -11.36
N GLY A 131 -3.21 24.21 -12.45
CA GLY A 131 -2.92 23.36 -13.62
C GLY A 131 -3.33 21.90 -13.50
N VAL A 132 -4.07 21.53 -12.45
CA VAL A 132 -4.58 20.16 -12.24
C VAL A 132 -6.10 20.20 -12.16
N ASP A 133 -6.77 19.47 -13.04
CA ASP A 133 -8.22 19.22 -12.94
C ASP A 133 -8.45 18.00 -12.03
N LEU A 134 -9.32 18.16 -11.02
CA LEU A 134 -9.66 17.13 -10.04
C LEU A 134 -11.15 16.83 -10.11
N PRO A 135 -11.64 16.18 -11.19
CA PRO A 135 -13.07 15.91 -11.33
C PRO A 135 -13.56 14.96 -10.24
N PRO A 136 -14.81 15.11 -9.76
CA PRO A 136 -15.36 14.17 -8.78
C PRO A 136 -15.48 12.78 -9.41
N PRO A 137 -15.26 11.70 -8.62
CA PRO A 137 -15.41 10.34 -9.10
C PRO A 137 -16.85 10.09 -9.56
N ARG A 138 -17.02 9.30 -10.61
CA ARG A 138 -18.32 8.95 -11.18
C ARG A 138 -18.31 7.49 -11.63
N ARG A 139 -19.46 6.83 -11.51
CA ARG A 139 -19.68 5.50 -12.13
C ARG A 139 -19.38 5.54 -13.64
N LEU A 140 -18.82 4.45 -14.16
CA LEU A 140 -18.50 4.32 -15.58
C LEU A 140 -19.76 4.07 -16.42
N SER A 141 -20.71 3.30 -15.88
CA SER A 141 -21.98 3.00 -16.56
C SER A 141 -23.20 3.32 -15.69
N SER A 142 -24.39 3.37 -16.29
CA SER A 142 -25.64 3.66 -15.59
C SER A 142 -26.20 2.51 -14.76
N PHE A 143 -25.74 1.28 -15.00
CA PHE A 143 -26.23 0.08 -14.32
C PHE A 143 -25.38 -0.30 -13.10
N GLU A 144 -24.19 0.28 -12.96
CA GLU A 144 -23.34 0.11 -11.80
C GLU A 144 -23.76 1.05 -10.66
N THR A 145 -23.62 0.56 -9.42
CA THR A 145 -23.79 1.33 -8.19
C THR A 145 -22.54 1.16 -7.32
N PRO A 146 -21.38 1.66 -7.78
CA PRO A 146 -20.16 1.53 -6.99
C PRO A 146 -20.20 2.47 -5.80
N GLU A 147 -19.58 2.03 -4.71
CA GLU A 147 -19.06 2.95 -3.70
C GLU A 147 -17.86 3.68 -4.32
N LEU A 148 -17.84 5.01 -4.21
CA LEU A 148 -16.81 5.84 -4.82
C LEU A 148 -15.85 6.29 -3.74
N ASP A 149 -14.56 6.11 -4.00
CA ASP A 149 -13.49 6.54 -3.10
C ASP A 149 -13.49 8.09 -3.01
N THR A 150 -13.73 8.61 -1.81
CA THR A 150 -13.76 10.07 -1.50
C THR A 150 -12.92 10.43 -0.28
N GLN A 151 -11.97 9.57 0.10
CA GLN A 151 -11.02 9.82 1.19
C GLN A 151 -10.03 10.90 0.78
N ASP A 152 -9.39 11.57 1.75
CA ASP A 152 -8.48 12.71 1.48
C ASP A 152 -7.20 12.29 0.76
N ALA A 153 -6.68 11.11 1.11
CA ALA A 153 -5.43 10.63 0.58
C ALA A 153 -5.43 9.10 0.41
N LEU A 154 -4.50 8.64 -0.42
CA LEU A 154 -4.17 7.23 -0.60
C LEU A 154 -2.68 7.06 -0.34
N LEU A 155 -2.34 6.31 0.71
CA LEU A 155 -0.97 5.88 0.98
C LEU A 155 -0.75 4.47 0.45
N GLN A 156 0.14 4.33 -0.52
CA GLN A 156 0.61 3.04 -0.99
C GLN A 156 1.89 2.66 -0.24
N LEU A 157 1.92 1.44 0.29
CA LEU A 157 3.12 0.78 0.84
C LEU A 157 3.41 -0.46 -0.01
N THR A 158 4.66 -0.68 -0.40
CA THR A 158 5.03 -1.84 -1.21
C THR A 158 6.44 -2.36 -0.93
N SER A 159 6.57 -3.69 -0.95
CA SER A 159 7.79 -4.43 -0.62
C SER A 159 7.68 -5.87 -1.16
N ASP A 160 8.81 -6.54 -1.30
CA ASP A 160 8.90 -7.99 -1.49
C ASP A 160 8.66 -8.77 -0.20
N ARG A 161 8.60 -8.08 0.95
CA ARG A 161 8.39 -8.64 2.29
C ARG A 161 7.06 -8.15 2.86
N ALA A 162 6.11 -9.06 3.04
CA ALA A 162 4.82 -8.67 3.60
C ALA A 162 4.93 -8.15 5.04
N GLU A 163 5.83 -8.73 5.85
CA GLU A 163 6.04 -8.31 7.23
C GLU A 163 6.43 -6.82 7.34
N VAL A 164 7.17 -6.30 6.36
CA VAL A 164 7.55 -4.88 6.29
C VAL A 164 6.33 -3.97 6.12
N LEU A 165 5.34 -4.38 5.32
CA LEU A 165 4.10 -3.60 5.15
C LEU A 165 3.31 -3.53 6.44
N THR A 166 3.14 -4.65 7.15
CA THR A 166 2.41 -4.66 8.42
C THR A 166 3.18 -3.93 9.52
N GLU A 167 4.50 -4.03 9.57
CA GLU A 167 5.30 -3.26 10.54
C GLU A 167 5.21 -1.75 10.27
N ALA A 168 5.38 -1.33 9.01
CA ALA A 168 5.30 0.08 8.62
C ALA A 168 3.91 0.67 8.89
N GLU A 169 2.83 -0.05 8.56
CA GLU A 169 1.45 0.35 8.88
C GLU A 169 1.26 0.46 10.40
N ALA A 170 1.63 -0.56 11.17
CA ALA A 170 1.49 -0.53 12.62
C ALA A 170 2.26 0.63 13.27
N ALA A 171 3.46 0.95 12.76
CA ALA A 171 4.24 2.08 13.24
C ALA A 171 3.61 3.44 12.86
N LEU A 172 3.01 3.57 11.68
CA LEU A 172 2.33 4.82 11.28
C LEU A 172 1.10 5.13 12.11
N PHE A 173 0.39 4.11 12.61
CA PHE A 173 -0.90 4.27 13.30
C PHE A 173 -0.82 3.94 14.80
N GLY A 174 0.39 3.98 15.39
CA GLY A 174 0.59 3.90 16.84
C GLY A 174 0.47 2.50 17.46
N ASP A 175 0.33 1.45 16.65
CA ASP A 175 0.32 0.05 17.11
C ASP A 175 1.73 -0.48 17.42
N ARG A 176 2.77 0.28 17.05
CA ARG A 176 4.18 -0.07 17.29
C ARG A 176 5.03 1.18 17.51
N GLU A 177 5.93 1.11 18.49
CA GLU A 177 6.82 2.22 18.87
C GLU A 177 7.98 2.45 17.89
N THR A 178 8.30 1.47 17.03
CA THR A 178 9.42 1.55 16.09
C THR A 178 9.09 0.92 14.74
N ALA A 179 9.65 1.47 13.66
CA ALA A 179 9.73 0.85 12.35
C ALA A 179 11.18 0.50 12.02
N ASN A 180 11.51 -0.78 11.86
CA ASN A 180 12.87 -1.27 11.58
C ASN A 180 13.95 -0.66 12.50
N GLY A 181 13.63 -0.54 13.79
CA GLY A 181 14.53 0.03 14.80
C GLY A 181 14.61 1.57 14.85
N VAL A 182 13.85 2.28 14.02
CA VAL A 182 13.70 3.74 14.08
C VAL A 182 12.43 4.08 14.85
N GLU A 183 12.52 5.01 15.80
CA GLU A 183 11.37 5.50 16.57
C GLU A 183 10.25 5.99 15.66
N ALA A 184 9.05 5.47 15.90
CA ALA A 184 7.86 5.77 15.11
C ALA A 184 7.31 7.16 15.42
N VAL A 185 6.63 7.73 14.43
CA VAL A 185 5.85 8.96 14.57
C VAL A 185 4.50 8.69 13.92
N ASP A 186 3.44 8.82 14.72
CA ASP A 186 2.08 8.60 14.25
C ASP A 186 1.72 9.62 13.15
N VAL A 187 1.08 9.13 12.09
CA VAL A 187 0.49 10.00 11.08
C VAL A 187 -0.82 10.58 11.62
N PRO A 188 -1.10 11.90 11.44
CA PRO A 188 -2.36 12.51 11.87
C PRO A 188 -3.48 12.19 10.86
N ALA A 189 -3.85 10.93 10.79
CA ALA A 189 -4.88 10.41 9.89
C ALA A 189 -5.47 9.10 10.43
N THR A 190 -6.69 8.80 9.98
CA THR A 190 -7.32 7.49 10.19
C THR A 190 -7.42 6.72 8.88
N VAL A 191 -7.28 5.40 8.96
CA VAL A 191 -7.55 4.50 7.83
C VAL A 191 -9.05 4.25 7.73
N ASP A 192 -9.69 4.75 6.68
CA ASP A 192 -11.11 4.57 6.39
C ASP A 192 -11.36 3.26 5.60
N ASP A 193 -10.53 2.99 4.59
CA ASP A 193 -10.56 1.73 3.85
C ASP A 193 -9.14 1.19 3.63
N ARG A 194 -9.04 -0.12 3.46
CA ARG A 194 -7.78 -0.83 3.23
C ARG A 194 -7.94 -1.85 2.12
N ARG A 195 -7.03 -1.78 1.15
CA ARG A 195 -6.93 -2.77 0.08
C ARG A 195 -5.53 -3.34 0.03
N THR A 196 -5.42 -4.64 -0.17
CA THR A 196 -4.13 -5.32 -0.30
C THR A 196 -4.04 -6.02 -1.64
N GLY A 197 -2.84 -6.12 -2.18
CA GLY A 197 -2.58 -6.81 -3.44
C GLY A 197 -1.24 -7.49 -3.43
N PHE A 198 -1.08 -8.41 -4.37
CA PHE A 198 0.19 -9.04 -4.66
C PHE A 198 0.39 -9.16 -6.17
N ILE A 199 1.66 -9.15 -6.58
CA ILE A 199 2.05 -9.38 -7.96
C ILE A 199 3.33 -10.22 -7.97
N GLY A 200 3.34 -11.29 -8.77
CA GLY A 200 4.51 -12.14 -8.81
C GLY A 200 4.21 -13.48 -9.44
N ARG A 201 5.23 -14.05 -10.07
CA ARG A 201 5.12 -15.35 -10.73
C ARG A 201 4.64 -16.40 -9.73
N GLY A 202 3.50 -17.02 -10.00
CA GLY A 202 2.91 -18.10 -9.20
C GLY A 202 2.03 -17.65 -8.04
N MET A 203 2.16 -16.39 -7.60
CA MET A 203 1.38 -15.88 -6.47
C MET A 203 -0.14 -15.97 -6.67
N PRO A 204 -0.71 -15.72 -7.87
CA PRO A 204 -2.15 -15.91 -8.10
C PRO A 204 -2.63 -17.35 -7.87
N ALA A 205 -1.86 -18.35 -8.33
CA ALA A 205 -2.21 -19.75 -8.14
C ALA A 205 -2.10 -20.15 -6.66
N ASP A 206 -1.02 -19.72 -5.98
CA ASP A 206 -0.77 -20.02 -4.57
C ASP A 206 -1.80 -19.41 -3.60
N ARG A 207 -2.48 -18.34 -4.02
CA ARG A 207 -3.37 -17.54 -3.17
C ARG A 207 -4.81 -17.50 -3.68
N ALA A 208 -5.15 -18.31 -4.68
CA ALA A 208 -6.48 -18.32 -5.29
C ALA A 208 -7.60 -18.63 -4.30
N ASP A 209 -7.35 -19.49 -3.32
CA ASP A 209 -8.31 -19.90 -2.29
C ASP A 209 -8.51 -18.85 -1.18
N GLN A 210 -7.74 -17.76 -1.22
CA GLN A 210 -7.72 -16.70 -0.22
C GLN A 210 -8.34 -15.39 -0.74
N VAL A 211 -8.70 -15.33 -2.03
CA VAL A 211 -9.24 -14.13 -2.68
C VAL A 211 -10.69 -14.39 -3.09
N ASP A 212 -11.58 -13.49 -2.69
CA ASP A 212 -12.98 -13.55 -3.10
C ASP A 212 -13.15 -13.26 -4.59
N GLY A 213 -14.09 -13.96 -5.23
CA GLY A 213 -14.43 -13.77 -6.65
C GLY A 213 -13.63 -14.62 -7.64
N ILE A 214 -12.69 -15.45 -7.16
CA ILE A 214 -12.02 -16.45 -8.00
C ILE A 214 -12.84 -17.76 -8.01
N PRO A 215 -13.26 -18.27 -9.19
CA PRO A 215 -13.95 -19.55 -9.28
C PRO A 215 -13.10 -20.70 -8.72
N ALA A 216 -13.73 -21.63 -7.99
CA ALA A 216 -13.02 -22.76 -7.39
C ALA A 216 -12.39 -23.73 -8.42
N ASP A 217 -12.88 -23.68 -9.66
CA ASP A 217 -12.40 -24.46 -10.81
C ASP A 217 -11.57 -23.61 -11.79
N ALA A 218 -11.14 -22.40 -11.40
CA ALA A 218 -10.31 -21.55 -12.22
C ALA A 218 -8.95 -22.21 -12.50
N ASP A 219 -8.65 -22.41 -13.79
CA ASP A 219 -7.34 -22.90 -14.26
C ASP A 219 -6.35 -21.74 -14.33
N LEU A 220 -5.65 -21.48 -13.22
CA LEU A 220 -4.66 -20.41 -13.10
C LEU A 220 -3.27 -20.93 -13.48
N PRO A 221 -2.59 -20.35 -14.49
CA PRO A 221 -1.25 -20.79 -14.84
C PRO A 221 -0.23 -20.57 -13.71
N ASP A 222 0.55 -21.60 -13.39
CA ASP A 222 1.59 -21.58 -12.32
C ASP A 222 2.63 -20.47 -12.48
N ALA A 223 2.84 -19.98 -13.71
CA ALA A 223 3.80 -18.92 -14.00
C ALA A 223 3.15 -17.53 -14.12
N SER A 224 1.84 -17.42 -13.94
CA SER A 224 1.16 -16.15 -14.11
C SER A 224 1.54 -15.17 -13.01
N LYS A 225 1.68 -13.89 -13.39
CA LYS A 225 1.94 -12.79 -12.44
C LYS A 225 0.63 -12.16 -11.92
N LEU A 226 -0.47 -12.31 -12.66
CA LEU A 226 -1.80 -11.77 -12.38
C LEU A 226 -2.90 -12.83 -12.62
N PHE A 227 -4.08 -12.68 -12.01
CA PHE A 227 -5.17 -13.67 -12.14
C PHE A 227 -5.63 -13.93 -13.58
N MET A 228 -5.61 -12.91 -14.45
CA MET A 228 -6.08 -13.03 -15.84
C MET A 228 -4.97 -13.44 -16.83
N GLY A 229 -3.78 -13.82 -16.38
CA GLY A 229 -2.70 -14.27 -17.28
C GLY A 229 -1.96 -13.15 -18.03
N PHE A 230 -2.42 -11.90 -17.94
CA PHE A 230 -1.75 -10.76 -18.57
C PHE A 230 -0.50 -10.32 -17.81
N ASN A 231 0.47 -9.78 -18.54
CA ASN A 231 1.59 -9.04 -17.97
C ASN A 231 1.27 -7.54 -17.98
N ALA A 232 1.68 -6.85 -16.92
CA ALA A 232 1.60 -5.40 -16.79
C ALA A 232 3.01 -4.84 -16.50
N GLY A 233 3.16 -3.51 -16.59
CA GLY A 233 4.40 -2.83 -16.21
C GLY A 233 5.53 -2.92 -17.23
N PHE A 234 5.23 -3.02 -18.53
CA PHE A 234 6.24 -3.08 -19.58
C PHE A 234 7.15 -1.84 -19.60
N ALA A 235 8.40 -2.03 -20.06
CA ALA A 235 9.31 -0.94 -20.36
C ALA A 235 8.64 0.06 -21.32
N GLY A 236 8.74 1.36 -20.99
CA GLY A 236 8.14 2.44 -21.77
C GLY A 236 6.69 2.82 -21.39
N ASN A 237 6.01 2.05 -20.53
CA ASN A 237 4.66 2.42 -20.06
C ASN A 237 4.65 3.60 -19.09
N GLN A 238 5.78 3.88 -18.44
CA GLN A 238 5.93 5.03 -17.54
C GLN A 238 6.36 6.26 -18.34
N ALA A 239 5.60 7.34 -18.23
CA ALA A 239 5.97 8.63 -18.81
C ALA A 239 7.28 9.16 -18.18
N SER A 240 8.12 9.78 -19.00
CA SER A 240 9.35 10.42 -18.54
C SER A 240 9.06 11.66 -17.70
N GLU A 241 9.90 11.93 -16.70
CA GLU A 241 9.85 13.16 -15.89
C GLU A 241 10.83 14.24 -16.37
N SER A 242 11.49 14.03 -17.52
CA SER A 242 12.28 15.05 -18.20
C SER A 242 11.35 16.07 -18.86
N TYR A 243 11.38 17.33 -18.39
CA TYR A 243 10.66 18.47 -18.95
C TYR A 243 11.58 19.36 -19.80
#